data_AF-A2DTP9-F1
#
_entry.id   AF-A2DTP9-F1
#
_cell.length_a   1.000
_cell.length_b   1.000
_cell.length_c   1.000
_cell.angle_alpha   90.00
_cell.angle_beta   90.00
_cell.angle_gamma   90.00
#
_symmetry.space_group_name_H-M   'P 1'
#
loop_
_entity.id
_entity.type
_entity.pdbx_description
1 polymer ?
#
loop_
_entity_poly.entity_id
_entity_poly.type
_entity_poly.pdbx_seq_one_letter_code
_entity_poly.pdbx_strand_id
1 'polypeptide(L)'
;MSSSEQSKNEAGYYFNDTKPMEIFEYPSQASKLIWGVNTNNILQISSQIIEFIKTNKLSIQMPLYLIDAFSRIRVKDLKLFAELYQKILNEFSCIIVPENEKLMALLHYKGIKFENFNPEWEEEQILNLFSSESPLYYIAWDKVDDLKSKFPNLKINERIGRIFTPLDCAIRYGSELCFNYLKNLGAEYTEYSESFAVQGGNKNIFMQMIEDGKSFDNTINIALDYRNYEIAEYLKSNFGQTPDSIAESMYFGNYDVASYLLTNGGDINKIYNLFLFIFTIIL
;
A
#
# COMPACT_ATOMS: atom_id res chain seq x y z
N MET A 1 -6.01 16.96 -47.93
CA MET A 1 -6.73 16.36 -46.79
C MET A 1 -5.71 15.58 -45.97
N SER A 2 -5.25 16.18 -44.89
CA SER A 2 -4.46 15.53 -43.83
C SER A 2 -5.02 16.09 -42.55
N SER A 3 -5.87 15.32 -41.89
CA SER A 3 -6.49 15.65 -40.61
C SER A 3 -5.39 15.68 -39.55
N SER A 4 -5.03 16.88 -39.11
CA SER A 4 -4.37 17.10 -37.83
C SER A 4 -5.40 16.77 -36.75
N GLU A 5 -5.33 15.57 -36.19
CA GLU A 5 -5.96 15.31 -34.90
C GLU A 5 -5.34 16.28 -33.90
N GLN A 6 -6.17 17.18 -33.38
CA GLN A 6 -5.83 18.07 -32.29
C GLN A 6 -5.42 17.21 -31.11
N SER A 7 -4.15 17.30 -30.70
CA SER A 7 -3.72 16.88 -29.37
C SER A 7 -4.62 17.61 -28.37
N LYS A 8 -5.53 16.89 -27.71
CA LYS A 8 -6.21 17.43 -26.54
C LYS A 8 -5.11 17.85 -25.57
N ASN A 9 -5.15 19.10 -25.14
CA ASN A 9 -4.27 19.64 -24.12
C ASN A 9 -4.32 18.73 -22.88
N GLU A 10 -3.32 17.86 -22.70
CA GLU A 10 -3.02 17.19 -21.42
C GLU A 10 -2.41 18.21 -20.45
N ALA A 11 -3.10 19.33 -20.24
CA ALA A 11 -2.70 20.31 -19.26
C ALA A 11 -2.91 19.72 -17.85
N GLY A 12 -1.81 19.25 -17.24
CA GLY A 12 -1.60 19.21 -15.80
C GLY A 12 -2.56 18.36 -14.95
N TYR A 13 -2.90 17.15 -15.37
CA TYR A 13 -3.59 16.21 -14.49
C TYR A 13 -2.64 15.73 -13.38
N TYR A 14 -2.91 16.12 -12.13
CA TYR A 14 -2.22 15.63 -10.94
C TYR A 14 -3.07 14.58 -10.22
N PHE A 15 -2.49 13.42 -9.88
CA PHE A 15 -3.20 12.29 -9.29
C PHE A 15 -3.83 12.60 -7.93
N ASN A 16 -3.30 13.58 -7.18
CA ASN A 16 -3.78 13.95 -5.84
C ASN A 16 -4.88 15.03 -5.82
N ASP A 17 -5.04 15.80 -6.91
CA ASP A 17 -5.84 17.03 -6.92
C ASP A 17 -7.11 16.94 -7.78
N THR A 18 -7.45 15.75 -8.26
CA THR A 18 -8.60 15.59 -9.15
C THR A 18 -9.88 15.29 -8.40
N LYS A 19 -10.91 16.06 -8.71
CA LYS A 19 -12.24 15.84 -8.18
C LYS A 19 -12.79 14.54 -8.80
N PRO A 20 -13.15 13.53 -7.99
CA PRO A 20 -13.74 12.31 -8.51
C PRO A 20 -15.12 12.58 -9.13
N MET A 21 -15.58 11.65 -9.97
CA MET A 21 -16.98 11.63 -10.41
C MET A 21 -17.91 11.62 -9.19
N GLU A 22 -19.12 12.17 -9.34
CA GLU A 22 -20.10 12.30 -8.23
C GLU A 22 -20.36 10.96 -7.52
N ILE A 23 -20.49 9.87 -8.28
CA ILE A 23 -20.69 8.50 -7.74
C ILE A 23 -19.53 8.02 -6.85
N PHE A 24 -18.34 8.60 -7.04
CA PHE A 24 -17.12 8.27 -6.30
C PHE A 24 -16.76 9.31 -5.23
N GLU A 25 -17.57 10.34 -5.02
CA GLU A 25 -17.28 11.39 -4.04
C GLU A 25 -17.10 10.82 -2.63
N TYR A 26 -18.09 10.09 -2.11
CA TYR A 26 -18.00 9.49 -0.78
C TYR A 26 -17.02 8.30 -0.70
N PRO A 27 -16.93 7.41 -1.70
CA PRO A 27 -15.87 6.39 -1.75
C PRO A 27 -14.46 7.00 -1.69
N SER A 28 -14.19 8.07 -2.46
CA SER A 28 -12.91 8.79 -2.44
C SER A 28 -12.63 9.41 -1.07
N GLN A 29 -13.62 10.08 -0.46
CA GLN A 29 -13.46 10.65 0.89
C GLN A 29 -13.16 9.57 1.94
N ALA A 30 -13.94 8.49 1.98
CA ALA A 30 -13.70 7.39 2.91
C ALA A 30 -12.34 6.74 2.70
N SER A 31 -11.96 6.50 1.44
CA SER A 31 -10.66 5.96 1.06
C SER A 31 -9.49 6.81 1.58
N LYS A 32 -9.56 8.15 1.40
CA LYS A 32 -8.55 9.09 1.92
C LYS A 32 -8.52 9.10 3.46
N LEU A 33 -9.69 9.07 4.12
CA LEU A 33 -9.78 9.01 5.58
C LEU A 33 -9.16 7.72 6.14
N ILE A 34 -9.54 6.56 5.59
CA ILE A 34 -9.04 5.25 6.03
C ILE A 34 -7.54 5.15 5.75
N TRP A 35 -7.06 5.64 4.61
CA TRP A 35 -5.62 5.74 4.35
C TRP A 35 -4.90 6.67 5.32
N GLY A 36 -5.53 7.75 5.77
CA GLY A 36 -4.95 8.67 6.75
C GLY A 36 -4.92 8.16 8.19
N VAL A 37 -5.42 6.95 8.48
CA VAL A 37 -5.58 6.45 9.85
C VAL A 37 -4.23 6.26 10.56
N ASN A 38 -4.18 6.73 11.81
CA ASN A 38 -3.09 6.58 12.76
C ASN A 38 -3.63 6.59 14.20
N THR A 39 -2.74 6.42 15.18
CA THR A 39 -3.10 6.37 16.61
C THR A 39 -3.79 7.64 17.11
N ASN A 40 -3.55 8.79 16.49
CA ASN A 40 -4.03 10.09 16.97
C ASN A 40 -5.42 10.44 16.42
N ASN A 41 -5.82 9.87 15.28
CA ASN A 41 -7.05 10.24 14.59
C ASN A 41 -8.06 9.08 14.41
N ILE A 42 -7.73 7.85 14.84
CA ILE A 42 -8.58 6.68 14.63
C ILE A 42 -10.02 6.87 15.15
N LEU A 43 -10.20 7.52 16.31
CA LEU A 43 -11.54 7.78 16.86
C LEU A 43 -12.34 8.74 15.96
N GLN A 44 -11.70 9.82 15.51
CA GLN A 44 -12.33 10.80 14.62
C GLN A 44 -12.70 10.17 13.27
N ILE A 45 -11.78 9.39 12.67
CA ILE A 45 -12.01 8.70 11.40
C ILE A 45 -13.13 7.67 11.55
N SER A 46 -13.14 6.89 12.63
CA SER A 46 -14.19 5.91 12.91
C SER A 46 -15.57 6.58 12.93
N SER A 47 -15.71 7.70 13.66
CA SER A 47 -16.97 8.44 13.73
C SER A 47 -17.43 8.97 12.37
N GLN A 48 -16.51 9.50 11.55
CA GLN A 48 -16.84 10.01 10.21
C GLN A 48 -17.30 8.88 9.27
N ILE A 49 -16.61 7.74 9.27
CA ILE A 49 -16.99 6.59 8.46
C ILE A 49 -18.35 6.03 8.90
N ILE A 50 -18.58 5.90 10.21
CA ILE A 50 -19.87 5.49 10.77
C ILE A 50 -20.98 6.45 10.33
N GLU A 51 -20.73 7.76 10.34
CA GLU A 51 -21.70 8.75 9.88
C GLU A 51 -22.02 8.62 8.39
N PHE A 52 -21.02 8.37 7.54
CA PHE A 52 -21.25 8.09 6.12
C PHE A 52 -22.16 6.87 5.91
N ILE A 53 -22.00 5.83 6.73
CA ILE A 53 -22.85 4.63 6.66
C ILE A 53 -24.27 4.95 7.18
N LYS A 54 -24.41 5.59 8.34
CA LYS A 54 -25.72 5.95 8.94
C LYS A 54 -26.56 6.85 8.06
N THR A 55 -25.90 7.76 7.32
CA THR A 55 -26.57 8.68 6.38
C THR A 55 -26.75 8.09 4.99
N ASN A 56 -26.49 6.79 4.79
CA ASN A 56 -26.59 6.06 3.52
C ASN A 56 -25.74 6.65 2.39
N LYS A 57 -24.69 7.40 2.72
CA LYS A 57 -23.70 7.89 1.75
C LYS A 57 -22.78 6.78 1.27
N LEU A 58 -22.60 5.74 2.10
CA LEU A 58 -21.85 4.52 1.80
C LEU A 58 -22.59 3.30 2.33
N SER A 59 -22.48 2.18 1.63
CA SER A 59 -22.78 0.87 2.23
C SER A 59 -21.69 0.50 3.23
N ILE A 60 -22.03 -0.28 4.27
CA ILE A 60 -21.04 -0.77 5.24
C ILE A 60 -19.93 -1.61 4.60
N GLN A 61 -20.24 -2.32 3.52
CA GLN A 61 -19.28 -3.15 2.79
C GLN A 61 -18.12 -2.33 2.22
N MET A 62 -18.39 -1.10 1.76
CA MET A 62 -17.38 -0.29 1.07
C MET A 62 -16.21 0.12 2.00
N PRO A 63 -16.42 0.71 3.19
CA PRO A 63 -15.33 0.98 4.12
C PRO A 63 -14.61 -0.29 4.60
N LEU A 64 -15.33 -1.37 4.89
CA LEU A 64 -14.71 -2.62 5.35
C LEU A 64 -13.81 -3.23 4.27
N TYR A 65 -14.26 -3.21 3.01
CA TYR A 65 -13.47 -3.60 1.86
C TYR A 65 -12.17 -2.77 1.72
N LEU A 66 -12.27 -1.44 1.84
CA LEU A 66 -11.09 -0.56 1.78
C LEU A 66 -10.10 -0.83 2.92
N ILE A 67 -10.60 -1.06 4.14
CA ILE A 67 -9.75 -1.43 5.28
C ILE A 67 -9.05 -2.75 5.01
N ASP A 68 -9.77 -3.75 4.50
CA ASP A 68 -9.19 -5.05 4.13
C ASP A 68 -8.09 -4.90 3.07
N ALA A 69 -8.36 -4.18 1.98
CA ALA A 69 -7.39 -3.92 0.93
C ALA A 69 -6.13 -3.19 1.46
N PHE A 70 -6.29 -2.13 2.26
CA PHE A 70 -5.15 -1.37 2.79
C PHE A 70 -4.34 -2.16 3.81
N SER A 71 -5.01 -3.01 4.59
CA SER A 71 -4.34 -3.85 5.58
C SER A 71 -3.33 -4.82 4.97
N ARG A 72 -3.48 -5.16 3.68
CA ARG A 72 -2.53 -6.01 2.95
C ARG A 72 -1.24 -5.28 2.58
N ILE A 73 -1.31 -4.00 2.27
CA ILE A 73 -0.15 -3.21 1.80
C ILE A 73 0.51 -2.39 2.91
N ARG A 74 -0.26 -1.94 3.91
CA ARG A 74 0.22 -1.22 5.09
C ARG A 74 0.33 -2.14 6.30
N VAL A 75 1.15 -3.19 6.14
CA VAL A 75 1.33 -4.27 7.12
C VAL A 75 1.77 -3.79 8.51
N LYS A 76 2.52 -2.68 8.61
CA LYS A 76 2.93 -2.08 9.90
C LYS A 76 1.75 -1.50 10.68
N ASP A 77 0.68 -1.12 9.98
CA ASP A 77 -0.51 -0.49 10.54
C ASP A 77 -1.66 -1.48 10.74
N LEU A 78 -1.41 -2.79 10.58
CA LEU A 78 -2.42 -3.83 10.64
C LEU A 78 -3.25 -3.79 11.94
N LYS A 79 -2.61 -3.46 13.07
CA LYS A 79 -3.30 -3.26 14.37
C LYS A 79 -4.32 -2.12 14.33
N LEU A 80 -4.00 -1.01 13.66
CA LEU A 80 -4.88 0.14 13.52
C LEU A 80 -6.07 -0.21 12.63
N PHE A 81 -5.85 -0.94 11.54
CA PHE A 81 -6.92 -1.41 10.67
C PHE A 81 -7.84 -2.40 11.38
N ALA A 82 -7.30 -3.32 12.19
CA ALA A 82 -8.12 -4.22 13.00
C ALA A 82 -9.00 -3.47 14.01
N GLU A 83 -8.48 -2.40 14.63
CA GLU A 83 -9.27 -1.55 15.53
C GLU A 83 -10.37 -0.78 14.79
N LEU A 84 -10.05 -0.17 13.65
CA LEU A 84 -11.03 0.56 12.84
C LEU A 84 -12.14 -0.37 12.31
N TYR A 85 -11.75 -1.54 11.80
CA TYR A 85 -12.68 -2.57 11.32
C TYR A 85 -13.62 -3.03 12.44
N GLN A 86 -13.06 -3.34 13.62
CA GLN A 86 -13.85 -3.76 14.79
C GLN A 86 -14.85 -2.69 15.23
N LYS A 87 -14.46 -1.40 15.27
CA LYS A 87 -15.37 -0.30 15.66
C LYS A 87 -16.59 -0.24 14.73
N ILE A 88 -16.38 -0.42 13.43
CA ILE A 88 -17.49 -0.45 12.45
C ILE A 88 -18.36 -1.68 12.67
N LEU A 89 -17.79 -2.88 12.81
CA LEU A 89 -18.58 -4.10 13.07
C LEU A 89 -19.45 -3.99 14.31
N ASN A 90 -18.88 -3.47 15.41
CA ASN A 90 -19.59 -3.31 16.69
C ASN A 90 -20.74 -2.31 16.59
N GLU A 91 -20.52 -1.17 15.93
CA GLU A 91 -21.55 -0.13 15.75
C GLU A 91 -22.78 -0.66 15.02
N PHE A 92 -22.57 -1.47 13.98
CA PHE A 92 -23.65 -1.99 13.14
C PHE A 92 -24.08 -3.42 13.51
N SER A 93 -23.50 -4.01 14.55
CA SER A 93 -23.80 -5.37 15.01
C SER A 93 -23.79 -6.41 13.88
N CYS A 94 -22.80 -6.33 12.99
CA CYS A 94 -22.69 -7.19 11.81
C CYS A 94 -21.42 -8.03 11.83
N ILE A 95 -21.40 -9.11 11.04
CA ILE A 95 -20.23 -9.97 10.86
C ILE A 95 -19.94 -10.04 9.36
N ILE A 96 -18.91 -9.32 8.94
CA ILE A 96 -18.39 -9.33 7.56
C ILE A 96 -16.93 -9.78 7.65
N VAL A 97 -16.65 -10.93 7.04
CA VAL A 97 -15.33 -11.56 7.05
C VAL A 97 -14.38 -10.80 6.12
N PRO A 98 -13.24 -10.28 6.61
CA PRO A 98 -12.20 -9.75 5.73
C PRO A 98 -11.47 -10.89 5.01
N GLU A 99 -10.97 -10.64 3.80
CA GLU A 99 -10.21 -11.64 3.06
C GLU A 99 -8.73 -11.69 3.49
N ASN A 100 -8.18 -10.63 4.11
CA ASN A 100 -6.85 -10.67 4.71
C ASN A 100 -6.87 -11.51 5.99
N GLU A 101 -6.30 -12.72 5.92
CA GLU A 101 -6.25 -13.67 7.03
C GLU A 101 -5.58 -13.10 8.29
N LYS A 102 -4.56 -12.26 8.15
CA LYS A 102 -3.91 -11.61 9.31
C LYS A 102 -4.84 -10.60 9.99
N LEU A 103 -5.61 -9.84 9.22
CA LEU A 103 -6.64 -8.95 9.74
C LEU A 103 -7.76 -9.76 10.43
N MET A 104 -8.21 -10.84 9.79
CA MET A 104 -9.20 -11.77 10.33
C MET A 104 -8.76 -12.37 11.67
N ALA A 105 -7.51 -12.83 11.75
CA ALA A 105 -6.91 -13.37 12.97
C ALA A 105 -6.86 -12.34 14.11
N LEU A 106 -6.45 -11.09 13.84
CA LEU A 106 -6.48 -10.04 14.86
C LEU A 106 -7.91 -9.74 15.35
N LEU A 107 -8.89 -9.72 14.46
CA LEU A 107 -10.30 -9.54 14.84
C LEU A 107 -10.79 -10.71 15.72
N HIS A 108 -10.35 -11.94 15.42
CA HIS A 108 -10.63 -13.11 16.25
C HIS A 108 -10.04 -12.97 17.67
N TYR A 109 -8.77 -12.59 17.80
CA TYR A 109 -8.15 -12.33 19.11
C TYR A 109 -8.82 -11.18 19.88
N LYS A 110 -9.44 -10.24 19.15
CA LYS A 110 -10.27 -9.16 19.72
C LYS A 110 -11.70 -9.58 20.07
N GLY A 111 -12.04 -10.86 19.94
CA GLY A 111 -13.33 -11.43 20.35
C GLY A 111 -14.41 -11.50 19.26
N ILE A 112 -14.09 -11.13 18.01
CA ILE A 112 -15.01 -11.29 16.87
C ILE A 112 -14.94 -12.74 16.37
N LYS A 113 -16.03 -13.49 16.51
CA LYS A 113 -16.07 -14.89 16.09
C LYS A 113 -16.49 -15.00 14.63
N PHE A 114 -15.71 -15.71 13.83
CA PHE A 114 -16.06 -16.11 12.47
C PHE A 114 -16.29 -17.61 12.44
N GLU A 115 -17.29 -18.05 11.67
CA GLU A 115 -17.65 -19.46 11.59
C GLU A 115 -16.51 -20.28 10.97
N ASN A 116 -16.16 -21.42 11.58
CA ASN A 116 -15.12 -22.35 11.10
C ASN A 116 -13.71 -21.75 10.94
N PHE A 117 -13.42 -20.63 11.60
CA PHE A 117 -12.09 -20.00 11.54
C PHE A 117 -11.26 -20.28 12.79
N ASN A 118 -10.04 -20.74 12.57
CA ASN A 118 -9.00 -20.84 13.60
C ASN A 118 -7.74 -20.10 13.09
N PRO A 119 -7.21 -19.12 13.82
CA PRO A 119 -5.98 -18.43 13.41
C PRO A 119 -4.79 -19.37 13.26
N GLU A 120 -4.06 -19.25 12.15
CA GLU A 120 -2.81 -20.01 11.93
C GLU A 120 -1.62 -19.43 12.70
N TRP A 121 -1.64 -18.12 12.97
CA TRP A 121 -0.55 -17.39 13.63
C TRP A 121 -1.01 -16.81 14.96
N GLU A 122 -0.09 -16.75 15.93
CA GLU A 122 -0.32 -16.08 17.19
C GLU A 122 -0.42 -14.55 17.02
N GLU A 123 -1.16 -13.88 17.90
CA GLU A 123 -1.35 -12.42 17.84
C GLU A 123 -0.01 -11.66 17.76
N GLU A 124 0.98 -12.05 18.57
CA GLU A 124 2.30 -11.43 18.58
C GLU A 124 3.04 -11.60 17.24
N GLN A 125 2.91 -12.75 16.59
CA GLN A 125 3.52 -13.02 15.28
C GLN A 125 2.87 -12.19 14.18
N ILE A 126 1.57 -11.89 14.30
CA ILE A 126 0.85 -11.04 13.34
C ILE A 126 1.24 -9.57 13.52
N LEU A 127 1.38 -9.12 14.77
CA LEU A 127 1.74 -7.73 15.11
C LEU A 127 3.21 -7.43 14.81
N ASN A 128 4.09 -8.41 14.93
CA ASN A 128 5.50 -8.28 14.59
C ASN A 128 5.73 -8.65 13.13
N LEU A 129 5.97 -7.66 12.28
CA LEU A 129 6.28 -7.87 10.86
C LEU A 129 7.41 -8.88 10.63
N PHE A 130 8.43 -8.82 11.49
CA PHE A 130 9.53 -9.76 11.57
C PHE A 130 9.81 -10.06 13.04
N SER A 131 10.36 -11.25 13.33
CA SER A 131 10.87 -11.57 14.67
C SER A 131 11.91 -10.56 15.12
N SER A 132 11.87 -10.16 16.40
CA SER A 132 12.88 -9.26 17.01
C SER A 132 14.30 -9.82 16.99
N GLU A 133 14.45 -11.13 16.77
CA GLU A 133 15.73 -11.82 16.63
C GLU A 133 16.24 -11.81 15.18
N SER A 134 15.46 -11.28 14.23
CA SER A 134 15.83 -11.15 12.82
C SER A 134 16.42 -9.77 12.52
N PRO A 135 17.47 -9.67 11.69
CA PRO A 135 17.96 -8.36 11.22
C PRO A 135 16.89 -7.58 10.45
N LEU A 136 15.95 -8.28 9.77
CA LEU A 136 14.87 -7.64 9.02
C LEU A 136 13.95 -6.79 9.90
N TYR A 137 13.78 -7.14 11.17
CA TYR A 137 13.02 -6.33 12.11
C TYR A 137 13.66 -4.95 12.27
N TYR A 138 14.96 -4.90 12.54
CA TYR A 138 15.67 -3.65 12.75
C TYR A 138 15.72 -2.83 11.47
N ILE A 139 15.91 -3.48 10.32
CA ILE A 139 15.90 -2.83 9.01
C ILE A 139 14.54 -2.20 8.74
N ALA A 140 13.44 -2.96 8.86
CA ALA A 140 12.11 -2.46 8.56
C ALA A 140 11.68 -1.29 9.45
N TRP A 141 12.23 -1.18 10.65
CA TRP A 141 11.98 -0.06 11.58
C TRP A 141 13.07 1.02 11.55
N ASP A 142 13.97 0.97 10.57
CA ASP A 142 15.10 1.88 10.37
C ASP A 142 16.04 2.07 11.58
N LYS A 143 16.21 1.00 12.37
CA LYS A 143 17.03 0.99 13.60
C LYS A 143 18.47 0.60 13.32
N VAL A 144 19.18 1.44 12.57
CA VAL A 144 20.52 1.13 12.04
C VAL A 144 21.57 0.84 13.12
N ASP A 145 21.52 1.52 14.26
CA ASP A 145 22.51 1.34 15.34
C ASP A 145 22.31 0.01 16.09
N ASP A 146 21.05 -0.35 16.35
CA ASP A 146 20.69 -1.66 16.90
C ASP A 146 21.08 -2.79 15.94
N LEU A 147 20.85 -2.60 14.63
CA LEU A 147 21.24 -3.55 13.59
C LEU A 147 22.76 -3.81 13.62
N LYS A 148 23.57 -2.75 13.62
CA LYS A 148 25.04 -2.83 13.69
C LYS A 148 25.53 -3.55 14.93
N SER A 149 24.94 -3.22 16.08
CA SER A 149 25.33 -3.76 17.38
C SER A 149 25.00 -5.26 17.50
N LYS A 150 23.80 -5.66 17.08
CA LYS A 150 23.31 -7.04 17.23
C LYS A 150 23.78 -7.98 16.11
N PHE A 151 24.02 -7.46 14.91
CA PHE A 151 24.38 -8.26 13.73
C PHE A 151 25.67 -7.73 13.06
N PRO A 152 26.82 -7.71 13.76
CA PRO A 152 28.07 -7.17 13.22
C PRO A 152 28.60 -7.93 11.98
N ASN A 153 28.19 -9.19 11.82
CA ASN A 153 28.55 -10.06 10.70
C ASN A 153 27.34 -10.32 9.78
N LEU A 154 26.46 -9.32 9.61
CA LEU A 154 25.29 -9.43 8.74
C LEU A 154 25.72 -9.81 7.32
N LYS A 155 25.12 -10.88 6.79
CA LYS A 155 25.33 -11.31 5.41
C LYS A 155 24.48 -10.44 4.47
N ILE A 156 25.09 -9.40 3.92
CA ILE A 156 24.40 -8.30 3.22
C ILE A 156 23.65 -8.69 1.94
N ASN A 157 24.10 -9.72 1.22
CA ASN A 157 23.51 -10.18 -0.05
C ASN A 157 22.85 -11.56 0.08
N GLU A 158 22.82 -12.15 1.28
CA GLU A 158 22.12 -13.41 1.48
C GLU A 158 20.60 -13.15 1.51
N ARG A 159 19.86 -13.89 0.67
CA ARG A 159 18.41 -13.84 0.71
C ARG A 159 17.92 -14.44 2.03
N ILE A 160 17.14 -13.67 2.77
CA ILE A 160 16.44 -14.08 3.98
C ILE A 160 15.04 -14.53 3.57
N GLY A 161 14.74 -15.81 3.79
CA GLY A 161 13.55 -16.45 3.21
C GLY A 161 13.73 -16.69 1.71
N ARG A 162 12.65 -16.64 0.94
CA ARG A 162 12.72 -16.90 -0.50
C ARG A 162 13.22 -15.67 -1.32
N ILE A 163 13.22 -14.44 -0.76
CA ILE A 163 12.94 -13.23 -1.59
C ILE A 163 13.69 -11.99 -1.15
N PHE A 164 13.73 -11.66 0.14
CA PHE A 164 14.33 -10.40 0.58
C PHE A 164 15.83 -10.54 0.80
N THR A 165 16.63 -9.70 0.15
CA THR A 165 17.91 -9.31 0.75
C THR A 165 17.67 -8.30 1.88
N PRO A 166 18.62 -8.12 2.81
CA PRO A 166 18.59 -6.98 3.73
C PRO A 166 18.35 -5.63 3.05
N LEU A 167 18.95 -5.41 1.86
CA LEU A 167 18.77 -4.16 1.12
C LEU A 167 17.35 -4.01 0.57
N ASP A 168 16.76 -5.07 0.00
CA ASP A 168 15.36 -5.04 -0.46
C ASP A 168 14.40 -4.70 0.67
N CYS A 169 14.65 -5.22 1.88
CA CYS A 169 13.86 -4.87 3.06
C CYS A 169 13.97 -3.38 3.39
N ALA A 170 15.18 -2.80 3.34
CA ALA A 170 15.37 -1.38 3.60
C ALA A 170 14.64 -0.52 2.56
N ILE A 171 14.72 -0.92 1.29
CA ILE A 171 14.05 -0.25 0.16
C ILE A 171 12.53 -0.31 0.32
N ARG A 172 11.96 -1.51 0.51
CA ARG A 172 10.49 -1.73 0.61
C ARG A 172 9.84 -0.93 1.73
N TYR A 173 10.55 -0.74 2.84
CA TYR A 173 10.02 -0.04 4.01
C TYR A 173 10.50 1.40 4.15
N GLY A 174 11.19 1.94 3.14
CA GLY A 174 11.65 3.32 3.14
C GLY A 174 12.68 3.64 4.23
N SER A 175 13.42 2.64 4.68
CA SER A 175 14.35 2.70 5.82
C SER A 175 15.70 3.25 5.38
N GLU A 176 15.77 4.57 5.29
CA GLU A 176 16.86 5.32 4.65
C GLU A 176 18.21 5.14 5.35
N LEU A 177 18.24 5.11 6.70
CA LEU A 177 19.49 4.94 7.44
C LEU A 177 20.07 3.53 7.21
N CYS A 178 19.21 2.51 7.24
CA CYS A 178 19.59 1.14 6.96
C CYS A 178 19.98 0.94 5.48
N PHE A 179 19.25 1.56 4.55
CA PHE A 179 19.58 1.56 3.12
C PHE A 179 20.99 2.08 2.88
N ASN A 180 21.31 3.26 3.39
CA ASN A 180 22.63 3.89 3.25
C ASN A 180 23.73 3.03 3.87
N TYR A 181 23.49 2.48 5.07
CA TYR A 181 24.43 1.58 5.71
C TYR A 181 24.71 0.31 4.88
N LEU A 182 23.66 -0.35 4.39
CA LEU A 182 23.78 -1.58 3.61
C LEU A 182 24.47 -1.33 2.26
N LYS A 183 24.12 -0.22 1.57
CA LYS A 183 24.82 0.20 0.34
C LYS A 183 26.30 0.44 0.56
N ASN A 184 26.68 1.09 1.66
CA ASN A 184 28.09 1.32 2.02
C ASN A 184 28.87 0.02 2.30
N LEU A 185 28.18 -1.05 2.69
CA LEU A 185 28.79 -2.38 2.83
C LEU A 185 28.92 -3.14 1.51
N GLY A 186 28.40 -2.60 0.40
CA GLY A 186 28.41 -3.25 -0.91
C GLY A 186 27.20 -4.14 -1.18
N ALA A 187 26.04 -3.84 -0.56
CA ALA A 187 24.82 -4.54 -0.89
C ALA A 187 24.35 -4.22 -2.32
N GLU A 188 23.87 -5.24 -3.03
CA GLU A 188 23.47 -5.15 -4.44
C GLU A 188 21.95 -5.09 -4.59
N TYR A 189 21.48 -4.34 -5.58
CA TYR A 189 20.07 -4.36 -5.97
C TYR A 189 19.70 -5.71 -6.58
N THR A 190 18.47 -6.13 -6.35
CA THR A 190 17.87 -7.30 -6.99
C THR A 190 16.98 -6.88 -8.16
N GLU A 191 16.34 -7.86 -8.80
CA GLU A 191 15.31 -7.65 -9.83
C GLU A 191 13.97 -7.11 -9.28
N TYR A 192 13.81 -7.07 -7.95
CA TYR A 192 12.59 -6.58 -7.28
C TYR A 192 12.77 -5.20 -6.64
N SER A 193 14.01 -4.72 -6.52
CA SER A 193 14.33 -3.50 -5.77
C SER A 193 13.56 -2.28 -6.30
N GLU A 194 13.37 -2.16 -7.60
CA GLU A 194 12.67 -1.03 -8.24
C GLU A 194 11.19 -1.00 -7.84
N SER A 195 10.52 -2.16 -7.86
CA SER A 195 9.15 -2.28 -7.35
C SER A 195 9.08 -1.91 -5.87
N PHE A 196 10.00 -2.42 -5.06
CA PHE A 196 10.05 -2.12 -3.63
C PHE A 196 10.30 -0.64 -3.33
N ALA A 197 11.11 0.07 -4.11
CA ALA A 197 11.35 1.49 -3.90
C ALA A 197 10.09 2.31 -4.17
N VAL A 198 9.33 1.92 -5.19
CA VAL A 198 8.04 2.54 -5.51
C VAL A 198 7.00 2.24 -4.43
N GLN A 199 6.98 1.03 -3.86
CA GLN A 199 6.10 0.69 -2.73
C GLN A 199 6.48 1.47 -1.46
N GLY A 200 7.77 1.52 -1.15
CA GLY A 200 8.30 2.13 0.08
C GLY A 200 8.11 3.63 0.14
N GLY A 201 7.96 4.31 -1.00
CA GLY A 201 7.59 5.72 -1.06
C GLY A 201 8.66 6.69 -0.57
N ASN A 202 9.83 6.20 -0.12
CA ASN A 202 10.93 7.05 0.29
C ASN A 202 11.60 7.66 -0.96
N LYS A 203 11.38 8.96 -1.14
CA LYS A 203 11.88 9.73 -2.28
C LYS A 203 13.41 9.72 -2.39
N ASN A 204 14.14 9.74 -1.28
CA ASN A 204 15.61 9.75 -1.30
C ASN A 204 16.14 8.42 -1.84
N ILE A 205 15.60 7.30 -1.37
CA ILE A 205 15.95 5.96 -1.88
C ILE A 205 15.58 5.85 -3.36
N PHE A 206 14.36 6.26 -3.73
CA PHE A 206 13.90 6.22 -5.12
C PHE A 206 14.81 7.02 -6.07
N MET A 207 15.14 8.26 -5.71
CA MET A 207 16.02 9.11 -6.53
C MET A 207 17.45 8.57 -6.60
N GLN A 208 18.00 8.07 -5.49
CA GLN A 208 19.32 7.44 -5.49
C GLN A 208 19.37 6.23 -6.44
N MET A 209 18.31 5.42 -6.49
CA MET A 209 18.25 4.27 -7.40
C MET A 209 18.22 4.69 -8.88
N ILE A 210 17.59 5.82 -9.21
CA ILE A 210 17.64 6.40 -10.57
C ILE A 210 19.07 6.84 -10.89
N GLU A 211 19.75 7.53 -9.97
CA GLU A 211 21.16 7.95 -10.14
C GLU A 211 22.11 6.77 -10.31
N ASP A 212 21.84 5.67 -9.62
CA ASP A 212 22.54 4.39 -9.75
C ASP A 212 22.19 3.62 -11.05
N GLY A 213 21.34 4.19 -11.91
CA GLY A 213 21.03 3.68 -13.24
C GLY A 213 19.92 2.63 -13.31
N LYS A 214 19.07 2.51 -12.28
CA LYS A 214 17.91 1.61 -12.31
C LYS A 214 16.77 2.17 -13.16
N SER A 215 16.07 1.30 -13.89
CA SER A 215 14.88 1.66 -14.66
C SER A 215 13.60 1.32 -13.88
N PHE A 216 12.63 2.21 -13.92
CA PHE A 216 11.37 2.07 -13.21
C PHE A 216 10.22 1.81 -14.17
N ASP A 217 10.44 0.99 -15.20
CA ASP A 217 9.47 0.78 -16.27
C ASP A 217 8.20 0.09 -15.74
N ASN A 218 7.03 0.60 -16.14
CA ASN A 218 5.71 0.05 -15.79
C ASN A 218 5.40 -0.01 -14.27
N THR A 219 5.91 0.91 -13.47
CA THR A 219 5.68 0.94 -12.01
C THR A 219 4.67 2.00 -11.55
N ILE A 220 4.04 2.76 -12.45
CA ILE A 220 3.11 3.83 -12.06
C ILE A 220 1.88 3.33 -11.28
N ASN A 221 1.29 2.18 -11.65
CA ASN A 221 0.17 1.61 -10.89
C ASN A 221 0.59 1.27 -9.46
N ILE A 222 1.80 0.69 -9.28
CA ILE A 222 2.35 0.41 -7.94
C ILE A 222 2.46 1.68 -7.10
N ALA A 223 2.93 2.78 -7.70
CA ALA A 223 3.03 4.07 -7.01
C ALA A 223 1.65 4.55 -6.55
N LEU A 224 0.63 4.38 -7.38
CA LEU A 224 -0.75 4.77 -7.07
C LEU A 224 -1.38 3.87 -6.01
N ASP A 225 -1.21 2.55 -6.10
CA ASP A 225 -1.72 1.58 -5.12
C ASP A 225 -1.22 1.89 -3.71
N TYR A 226 0.05 2.29 -3.60
CA TYR A 226 0.70 2.72 -2.35
C TYR A 226 0.54 4.21 -2.04
N ARG A 227 -0.22 4.95 -2.85
CA ARG A 227 -0.46 6.41 -2.75
C ARG A 227 0.79 7.27 -2.67
N ASN A 228 1.86 6.81 -3.30
CA ASN A 228 3.09 7.57 -3.47
C ASN A 228 2.94 8.51 -4.67
N TYR A 229 2.00 9.47 -4.56
CA TYR A 229 1.61 10.34 -5.68
C TYR A 229 2.78 11.16 -6.23
N GLU A 230 3.72 11.61 -5.38
CA GLU A 230 4.93 12.29 -5.86
C GLU A 230 5.79 11.40 -6.78
N ILE A 231 5.91 10.11 -6.44
CA ILE A 231 6.61 9.14 -7.29
C ILE A 231 5.79 8.89 -8.56
N ALA A 232 4.47 8.72 -8.47
CA ALA A 232 3.61 8.55 -9.64
C ALA A 232 3.71 9.73 -10.62
N GLU A 233 3.73 10.98 -10.11
CA GLU A 233 3.93 12.18 -10.92
C GLU A 233 5.32 12.24 -11.54
N TYR A 234 6.35 11.82 -10.80
CA TYR A 234 7.70 11.70 -11.36
C TYR A 234 7.74 10.69 -12.50
N LEU A 235 7.13 9.51 -12.31
CA LEU A 235 7.09 8.44 -13.30
C LEU A 235 6.36 8.88 -14.57
N LYS A 236 5.23 9.57 -14.41
CA LYS A 236 4.48 10.16 -15.51
C LYS A 236 5.31 11.21 -16.27
N SER A 237 5.90 12.16 -15.56
CA SER A 237 6.56 13.33 -16.19
C SER A 237 7.90 12.99 -16.83
N ASN A 238 8.66 12.06 -16.25
CA ASN A 238 10.02 11.74 -16.70
C ASN A 238 10.10 10.46 -17.54
N PHE A 239 9.19 9.50 -17.33
CA PHE A 239 9.17 8.23 -18.08
C PHE A 239 7.93 8.06 -18.96
N GLY A 240 7.04 9.06 -19.01
CA GLY A 240 5.84 9.02 -19.87
C GLY A 240 4.84 7.93 -19.47
N GLN A 241 4.91 7.43 -18.24
CA GLN A 241 4.02 6.36 -17.79
C GLN A 241 2.63 6.89 -17.49
N THR A 242 1.62 6.07 -17.77
CA THR A 242 0.22 6.36 -17.49
C THR A 242 -0.44 5.18 -16.80
N PRO A 243 -1.32 5.39 -15.81
CA PRO A 243 -2.10 4.30 -15.26
C PRO A 243 -3.09 3.81 -16.29
N ASP A 244 -3.45 2.53 -16.19
CA ASP A 244 -4.18 1.85 -17.26
C ASP A 244 -5.23 0.85 -16.75
N SER A 245 -5.54 0.86 -15.45
CA SER A 245 -6.44 -0.12 -14.82
C SER A 245 -7.44 0.55 -13.88
N ILE A 246 -8.70 0.63 -14.34
CA ILE A 246 -9.82 1.14 -13.54
C ILE A 246 -10.09 0.21 -12.35
N ALA A 247 -10.09 -1.10 -12.59
CA ALA A 247 -10.36 -2.10 -11.58
C ALA A 247 -9.31 -2.10 -10.45
N GLU A 248 -8.01 -2.01 -10.80
CA GLU A 248 -6.92 -1.88 -9.82
C GLU A 248 -7.03 -0.58 -9.01
N SER A 249 -7.29 0.53 -9.70
CA SER A 249 -7.50 1.83 -9.05
C SER A 249 -8.66 1.77 -8.04
N MET A 250 -9.80 1.18 -8.41
CA MET A 250 -10.91 0.99 -7.49
C MET A 250 -10.57 0.01 -6.36
N TYR A 251 -9.79 -1.03 -6.66
CA TYR A 251 -9.41 -2.04 -5.68
C TYR A 251 -8.62 -1.41 -4.53
N PHE A 252 -7.67 -0.53 -4.82
CA PHE A 252 -6.90 0.23 -3.82
C PHE A 252 -7.52 1.59 -3.47
N GLY A 253 -8.78 1.83 -3.83
CA GLY A 253 -9.50 3.05 -3.46
C GLY A 253 -8.92 4.34 -4.05
N ASN A 254 -8.17 4.27 -5.15
CA ASN A 254 -7.72 5.40 -5.97
C ASN A 254 -8.86 5.89 -6.89
N TYR A 255 -9.97 6.30 -6.28
CA TYR A 255 -11.19 6.67 -7.00
C TYR A 255 -11.04 7.91 -7.89
N ASP A 256 -10.10 8.80 -7.57
CA ASP A 256 -9.78 9.97 -8.40
C ASP A 256 -9.11 9.53 -9.72
N VAL A 257 -8.20 8.54 -9.64
CA VAL A 257 -7.57 7.90 -10.80
C VAL A 257 -8.60 7.11 -11.60
N ALA A 258 -9.44 6.32 -10.93
CA ALA A 258 -10.51 5.57 -11.60
C ALA A 258 -11.46 6.50 -12.37
N SER A 259 -11.83 7.65 -11.77
CA SER A 259 -12.64 8.69 -12.40
C SER A 259 -11.98 9.25 -13.66
N TYR A 260 -10.68 9.57 -13.56
CA TYR A 260 -9.90 10.03 -14.71
C TYR A 260 -9.86 9.01 -15.84
N LEU A 261 -9.58 7.75 -15.52
CA LEU A 261 -9.52 6.68 -16.52
C LEU A 261 -10.88 6.48 -17.20
N LEU A 262 -11.97 6.45 -16.44
CA LEU A 262 -13.32 6.32 -16.99
C LEU A 262 -13.68 7.48 -17.92
N THR A 263 -13.38 8.72 -17.53
CA THR A 263 -13.69 9.91 -18.33
C THR A 263 -12.82 10.06 -19.59
N ASN A 264 -11.67 9.37 -19.64
CA ASN A 264 -10.76 9.37 -20.78
C ASN A 264 -10.79 8.08 -21.62
N GLY A 265 -11.84 7.26 -21.45
CA GLY A 265 -12.07 6.09 -22.29
C GLY A 265 -11.23 4.86 -21.92
N GLY A 266 -10.78 4.77 -20.66
CA GLY A 266 -10.12 3.58 -20.12
C GLY A 266 -11.00 2.33 -20.25
N ASP A 267 -10.37 1.19 -20.47
CA ASP A 267 -11.08 -0.07 -20.70
C ASP A 267 -11.70 -0.62 -19.41
N ILE A 268 -13.03 -0.57 -19.33
CA ILE A 268 -13.81 -1.10 -18.21
C ILE A 268 -13.78 -2.63 -18.12
N ASN A 269 -13.41 -3.32 -19.21
CA ASN A 269 -13.36 -4.78 -19.27
C ASN A 269 -11.97 -5.33 -18.91
N LYS A 270 -10.98 -4.45 -18.69
CA LYS A 270 -9.65 -4.89 -18.30
C LYS A 270 -9.71 -5.54 -16.92
N ILE A 271 -9.48 -6.85 -16.90
CA ILE A 271 -9.50 -7.66 -15.68
C ILE A 271 -8.25 -7.35 -14.86
N TYR A 272 -8.45 -6.97 -13.60
CA TYR A 272 -7.37 -6.89 -12.63
C TYR A 272 -7.15 -8.25 -11.97
N ASN A 273 -6.01 -8.88 -12.27
CA ASN A 273 -5.62 -10.16 -11.69
C ASN A 273 -4.89 -9.96 -10.36
N LEU A 274 -5.65 -9.86 -9.26
CA LEU A 274 -5.15 -9.67 -7.90
C LEU A 274 -4.09 -10.71 -7.48
N PHE A 275 -4.15 -11.93 -8.02
CA PHE A 275 -3.18 -13.00 -7.76
C PHE A 275 -1.73 -12.59 -8.03
N LEU A 276 -1.46 -11.77 -9.06
CA LEU A 276 -0.10 -11.30 -9.37
C LEU A 276 0.43 -10.31 -8.31
N PHE A 277 -0.47 -9.53 -7.71
CA PHE A 277 -0.13 -8.54 -6.68
C PHE A 277 0.07 -9.18 -5.29
N ILE A 278 -0.69 -10.23 -4.99
CA ILE A 278 -0.57 -10.98 -3.73
C ILE A 278 0.81 -11.64 -3.61
N PHE A 279 1.39 -12.12 -4.72
CA PHE A 279 2.78 -12.58 -4.70
C PHE A 279 3.67 -11.44 -4.20
N THR A 280 3.63 -10.23 -4.74
CA THR A 280 4.46 -9.12 -4.25
C THR A 280 4.22 -8.73 -2.77
N ILE A 281 3.04 -8.99 -2.19
CA ILE A 281 2.73 -8.71 -0.78
C ILE A 281 3.18 -9.82 0.18
N ILE A 282 2.86 -11.08 -0.13
CA ILE A 282 3.09 -12.26 0.73
C ILE A 282 4.54 -12.77 0.58
N LEU A 283 5.18 -12.47 -0.55
CA LEU A 283 6.62 -12.61 -0.77
C LEU A 283 7.41 -11.55 0.00
#